data_AF-A0A1V8TRJ1-F1
#
_entry.id   AF-A0A1V8TRJ1-F1
#
_cell.length_a   1.000
_cell.length_b   1.000
_cell.length_c   1.000
_cell.angle_alpha   90.00
_cell.angle_beta   90.00
_cell.angle_gamma   90.00
#
_symmetry.space_group_name_H-M   'P 1'
#
loop_
_entity.id
_entity.type
_entity.pdbx_description
1 polymer ?
#
loop_
_entity_poly.entity_id
_entity_poly.type
_entity_poly.pdbx_seq_one_letter_code
_entity_poly.pdbx_strand_id
1 'polypeptide(L)'
;MLANAGSCLSGKGGRVLGLISLCFPAALIWILWYAVNSDRDDVHPILNQLIPAGHCACQTATIFECSSCLEPAPEFVVNATEIEPWKFEYGRDDRNAGLSEQQCWTSFPGLFEDISRGARYWNENGGISRSALDSVKLVAGMTRAMIFDGDLYVVSTKSKGEDHRRKILASLSAMHRALAAAPDRRFMPNIEFIFSVEDKASDVTGIGDPMWVFARRASEASLFLMPDFGYWAWDNIIDGKNNEIGAYEDVVEKVRDLESELDFSQKEDKLVWRGKLSFAPKLRRALLNVARSHDWSAVKELNWRVKRNFLTLEDHCRFQYIAHVEGRSYSASLKYRQACRSVIIAHKLQYIQHHHYLLSSHGSTQNYVEVERDFQDLPAKMEHLLANPAEAERIADNSVKTFRERYLTLAAEACYWRNLWGGYASIAEKPELWTEVEGKRVKRGLRYETFLLLSSKEMLEFGQTPEMCVCYGTYYGVDREHLVDAVNGACAYFSTINFGVQGSGGNIKHWAQYTHHYDIVPPFIMKPQGEEGQVSVQLEWMGGRDGNPNACPGPLRVPEDLCELIFRTPFDMCNTNGENGKQGRYSNDFCLRWTVDPNPNHNEPGLVLQGQAAED
;
A
#
# COMPACT_ATOMS: atom_id res chain seq x y z
N MET A 1 31.23 37.24 30.05
CA MET A 1 30.30 38.37 30.29
C MET A 1 29.10 38.13 29.40
N LEU A 2 28.11 37.35 29.80
CA LEU A 2 27.00 37.75 30.66
C LEU A 2 26.68 36.63 31.66
N ALA A 3 27.16 36.79 32.88
CA ALA A 3 26.54 36.23 34.08
C ALA A 3 25.82 37.40 34.78
N ASN A 4 24.76 37.12 35.52
CA ASN A 4 23.84 38.04 36.22
C ASN A 4 22.66 38.61 35.40
N ALA A 5 21.63 37.77 35.22
CA ALA A 5 20.24 38.21 35.23
C ALA A 5 19.35 37.14 35.91
N GLY A 6 19.79 36.64 37.06
CA GLY A 6 19.11 35.59 37.82
C GLY A 6 18.65 36.09 39.18
N SER A 7 17.84 37.14 39.25
CA SER A 7 17.18 37.57 40.50
C SER A 7 16.28 38.80 40.31
N CYS A 8 15.18 38.68 39.57
CA CYS A 8 14.07 39.66 39.70
C CYS A 8 12.73 39.18 39.11
N LEU A 9 12.24 37.99 39.49
CA LEU A 9 10.87 37.55 39.18
C LEU A 9 10.19 36.90 40.40
N SER A 10 10.33 37.51 41.58
CA SER A 10 9.64 37.09 42.83
C SER A 10 8.32 37.82 43.09
N GLY A 11 7.78 38.56 42.12
CA GLY A 11 6.46 39.20 42.20
C GLY A 11 5.42 38.48 41.34
N LYS A 12 4.12 38.75 41.57
CA LYS A 12 3.02 38.25 40.71
C LYS A 12 3.30 38.44 39.21
N GLY A 13 3.95 39.54 38.82
CA GLY A 13 4.38 39.80 37.44
C GLY A 13 5.43 38.82 36.89
N GLY A 14 6.31 38.28 37.73
CA GLY A 14 7.33 37.30 37.32
C GLY A 14 6.80 35.89 37.09
N ARG A 15 5.79 35.49 37.86
CA ARG A 15 5.02 34.27 37.59
C ARG A 15 4.18 34.41 36.31
N VAL A 16 3.62 35.60 36.05
CA VAL A 16 2.89 35.90 34.81
C VAL A 16 3.83 35.90 33.61
N LEU A 17 5.02 36.49 33.69
CA LEU A 17 6.05 36.46 32.63
C LEU A 17 6.57 35.04 32.36
N GLY A 18 6.79 34.22 33.41
CA GLY A 18 7.15 32.81 33.26
C GLY A 18 6.04 31.95 32.63
N LEU A 19 4.77 32.19 33.02
CA LEU A 19 3.60 31.56 32.41
C LEU A 19 3.43 31.98 30.94
N ILE A 20 3.61 33.26 30.60
CA ILE A 20 3.55 33.73 29.21
C ILE A 20 4.69 33.12 28.37
N SER A 21 5.90 33.01 28.93
CA SER A 21 7.07 32.43 28.26
C SER A 21 6.90 30.94 27.92
N LEU A 22 6.12 30.17 28.70
CA LEU A 22 5.82 28.76 28.44
C LEU A 22 4.51 28.54 27.67
N CYS A 23 3.47 29.32 27.97
CA CYS A 23 2.16 29.18 27.35
C CYS A 23 2.13 29.72 25.91
N PHE A 24 2.91 30.76 25.59
CA PHE A 24 2.91 31.33 24.23
C PHE A 24 3.52 30.38 23.20
N PRO A 25 4.69 29.74 23.42
CA PRO A 25 5.20 28.71 22.51
C PRO A 25 4.29 27.50 22.41
N ALA A 26 3.73 27.03 23.53
CA ALA A 26 2.80 25.90 23.53
C ALA A 26 1.52 26.21 22.73
N ALA A 27 0.96 27.41 22.88
CA ALA A 27 -0.18 27.86 22.11
C ALA A 27 0.15 28.00 20.62
N LEU A 28 1.32 28.56 20.28
CA LEU A 28 1.76 28.67 18.89
C LEU A 28 1.97 27.30 18.24
N ILE A 29 2.61 26.35 18.93
CA ILE A 29 2.78 24.97 18.49
C ILE A 29 1.41 24.31 18.27
N TRP A 30 0.49 24.49 19.21
CA TRP A 30 -0.86 23.93 19.10
C TRP A 30 -1.66 24.55 17.94
N ILE A 31 -1.56 25.86 17.72
CA ILE A 31 -2.21 26.57 16.61
C ILE A 31 -1.64 26.10 15.26
N LEU A 32 -0.32 25.97 15.13
CA LEU A 32 0.32 25.45 13.92
C LEU A 32 -0.04 23.99 13.67
N TRP A 33 -0.02 23.16 14.72
CA TRP A 33 -0.46 21.77 14.66
C TRP A 33 -1.92 21.66 14.22
N TYR A 34 -2.81 22.48 14.77
CA TYR A 34 -4.22 22.55 14.38
C TYR A 34 -4.36 22.99 12.92
N ALA A 35 -3.65 24.03 12.49
CA ALA A 35 -3.70 24.53 11.11
C ALA A 35 -3.27 23.48 10.08
N VAL A 36 -2.24 22.69 10.40
CA VAL A 36 -1.71 21.61 9.55
C VAL A 36 -2.67 20.41 9.50
N ASN A 37 -3.30 20.05 10.62
CA ASN A 37 -4.10 18.82 10.73
C ASN A 37 -5.61 19.03 10.58
N SER A 38 -6.10 20.26 10.59
CA SER A 38 -7.52 20.55 10.43
C SER A 38 -7.96 20.38 8.98
N ASP A 39 -9.05 19.63 8.80
CA ASP A 39 -9.75 19.50 7.51
C ASP A 39 -10.87 20.53 7.34
N ARG A 40 -11.06 21.40 8.33
CA ARG A 40 -12.06 22.47 8.27
C ARG A 40 -11.48 23.70 7.58
N ASP A 41 -12.37 24.40 6.89
CA ASP A 41 -12.08 25.71 6.31
C ASP A 41 -12.30 26.87 7.31
N ASP A 42 -11.94 26.65 8.58
CA ASP A 42 -12.05 27.62 9.68
C ASP A 42 -10.68 28.17 10.13
N VAL A 43 -9.60 27.79 9.45
CA VAL A 43 -8.24 28.24 9.75
C VAL A 43 -8.00 29.62 9.13
N HIS A 44 -7.59 30.58 9.98
CA HIS A 44 -7.35 31.96 9.57
C HIS A 44 -6.27 32.04 8.46
N PRO A 45 -6.44 32.87 7.40
CA PRO A 45 -5.51 32.94 6.27
C PRO A 45 -4.05 33.20 6.64
N ILE A 46 -3.79 34.01 7.68
CA ILE A 46 -2.43 34.26 8.20
C ILE A 46 -1.75 32.96 8.63
N LEU A 47 -2.48 32.04 9.26
CA LEU A 47 -1.92 30.75 9.65
C LEU A 47 -1.54 29.92 8.43
N ASN A 48 -2.29 30.02 7.33
CA ASN A 48 -1.96 29.30 6.08
C ASN A 48 -0.62 29.76 5.47
N GLN A 49 -0.24 31.03 5.67
CA GLN A 49 1.07 31.54 5.24
C GLN A 49 2.21 30.99 6.12
N LEU A 50 1.92 30.70 7.39
CA LEU A 50 2.85 30.16 8.37
C LEU A 50 2.97 28.64 8.30
N ILE A 51 2.03 27.94 7.65
CA ILE A 51 2.14 26.50 7.38
C ILE A 51 3.41 26.30 6.52
N PRO A 52 4.43 25.58 7.04
CA PRO A 52 5.58 25.27 6.22
C PRO A 52 5.09 24.48 5.01
N ALA A 53 5.57 24.84 3.81
CA ALA A 53 5.61 23.86 2.74
C ALA A 53 6.46 22.72 3.34
N GLY A 54 5.86 21.58 3.68
CA GLY A 54 6.57 20.50 4.38
C GLY A 54 7.92 20.21 3.73
N HIS A 55 8.89 19.69 4.50
CA HIS A 55 10.30 19.50 4.11
C HIS A 55 10.52 19.50 2.58
N CYS A 56 11.15 20.58 2.10
CA CYS A 56 11.32 21.02 0.71
C CYS A 56 10.22 21.97 0.19
N ALA A 57 10.51 23.28 0.22
CA ALA A 57 9.95 24.20 -0.77
C ALA A 57 10.16 23.58 -2.16
N CYS A 58 9.09 23.49 -2.95
CA CYS A 58 9.12 22.89 -4.27
C CYS A 58 10.14 23.65 -5.15
N GLN A 59 11.28 23.03 -5.45
CA GLN A 59 12.31 23.62 -6.31
C GLN A 59 12.05 23.32 -7.79
N THR A 60 11.23 22.31 -8.11
CA THR A 60 11.01 21.82 -9.47
C THR A 60 9.56 21.37 -9.68
N ALA A 61 8.99 21.72 -10.83
CA ALA A 61 7.74 21.16 -11.36
C ALA A 61 8.08 20.17 -12.48
N THR A 62 7.23 19.17 -12.68
CA THR A 62 7.39 18.26 -13.81
C THR A 62 6.79 18.91 -15.05
N ILE A 63 7.53 18.89 -16.16
CA ILE A 63 7.04 19.29 -17.48
C ILE A 63 6.80 18.01 -18.27
N PHE A 64 5.61 17.87 -18.84
CA PHE A 64 5.24 16.76 -19.71
C PHE A 64 5.27 17.25 -21.16
N GLU A 65 6.32 16.89 -21.89
CA GLU A 65 6.42 17.17 -23.33
C GLU A 65 6.46 15.85 -24.11
N CYS A 66 5.28 15.34 -24.46
CA CYS A 66 5.17 14.37 -25.56
C CYS A 66 3.93 14.65 -26.42
N SER A 67 3.89 15.82 -27.06
CA SER A 67 2.83 16.15 -28.02
C SER A 67 2.78 15.15 -29.18
N SER A 68 3.93 14.68 -29.66
CA SER A 68 4.04 13.66 -30.71
C SER A 68 3.47 12.30 -30.30
N CYS A 69 3.39 11.98 -29.01
CA CYS A 69 2.77 10.74 -28.53
C CYS A 69 1.25 10.72 -28.73
N LEU A 70 0.61 11.89 -28.81
CA LEU A 70 -0.84 12.03 -28.94
C LEU A 70 -1.28 12.29 -30.38
N GLU A 71 -0.33 12.59 -31.27
CA GLU A 71 -0.61 12.71 -32.69
C GLU A 71 -0.89 11.33 -33.31
N PRO A 72 -1.80 11.24 -34.29
CA PRO A 72 -1.97 10.01 -35.06
C PRO A 72 -0.63 9.62 -35.71
N ALA A 73 -0.23 8.36 -35.59
CA ALA A 73 0.95 7.87 -36.31
C ALA A 73 0.80 8.18 -37.81
N PRO A 74 1.84 8.68 -38.50
CA PRO A 74 1.77 8.90 -39.94
C PRO A 74 1.44 7.57 -40.63
N GLU A 75 0.46 7.60 -41.54
CA GLU A 75 0.11 6.45 -42.37
C GLU A 75 1.34 6.07 -43.20
N PHE A 76 2.08 5.06 -42.75
CA PHE A 76 3.10 4.45 -43.58
C PHE A 76 2.38 3.75 -44.73
N VAL A 77 2.51 4.30 -45.94
CA VAL A 77 2.04 3.66 -47.18
C VAL A 77 2.89 2.41 -47.40
N VAL A 78 2.46 1.30 -46.82
CA VAL A 78 2.98 -0.02 -47.13
C VAL A 78 2.09 -0.58 -48.23
N ASN A 79 2.64 -0.69 -49.45
CA ASN A 79 2.02 -1.50 -50.49
C ASN A 79 2.03 -2.96 -50.04
N ALA A 80 0.95 -3.40 -49.40
CA ALA A 80 0.67 -4.80 -49.14
C ALA A 80 -0.84 -5.06 -49.23
N THR A 81 -1.17 -6.13 -49.94
CA THR A 81 -2.47 -6.77 -50.13
C THR A 81 -3.45 -6.64 -48.97
N GLU A 82 -4.71 -6.36 -49.31
CA GLU A 82 -5.92 -6.21 -48.47
C GLU A 82 -6.02 -7.13 -47.23
N ILE A 83 -5.32 -6.76 -46.16
CA ILE A 83 -5.72 -7.04 -44.78
C ILE A 83 -5.74 -5.68 -44.13
N GLU A 84 -6.93 -5.18 -43.78
CA GLU A 84 -7.02 -3.89 -43.09
C GLU A 84 -6.14 -3.91 -41.84
N PRO A 85 -5.23 -2.94 -41.67
CA PRO A 85 -4.37 -2.88 -40.50
C PRO A 85 -5.23 -2.70 -39.25
N TRP A 86 -5.08 -3.61 -38.28
CA TRP A 86 -5.84 -3.57 -37.03
C TRP A 86 -5.68 -2.21 -36.33
N LYS A 87 -6.79 -1.64 -35.88
CA LYS A 87 -6.85 -0.35 -35.16
C LYS A 87 -7.67 -0.52 -33.88
N PHE A 88 -7.20 0.11 -32.80
CA PHE A 88 -7.92 0.16 -31.53
C PHE A 88 -9.27 0.87 -31.69
N GLU A 89 -10.34 0.21 -31.26
CA GLU A 89 -11.69 0.73 -31.23
C GLU A 89 -12.24 0.68 -29.80
N TYR A 90 -12.53 1.85 -29.24
CA TYR A 90 -13.18 1.96 -27.93
C TYR A 90 -14.57 1.31 -27.97
N GLY A 91 -14.92 0.54 -26.92
CA GLY A 91 -16.14 -0.27 -26.84
C GLY A 91 -15.95 -1.70 -27.36
N ARG A 92 -15.03 -1.93 -28.31
CA ARG A 92 -14.65 -3.26 -28.78
C ARG A 92 -13.44 -3.79 -28.01
N ASP A 93 -12.40 -2.97 -27.90
CA ASP A 93 -11.08 -3.37 -27.43
C ASP A 93 -10.72 -2.87 -26.04
N ASP A 94 -11.46 -1.91 -25.48
CA ASP A 94 -11.16 -1.24 -24.20
C ASP A 94 -11.11 -2.21 -23.00
N ARG A 95 -11.89 -3.29 -23.06
CA ARG A 95 -11.89 -4.36 -22.05
C ARG A 95 -11.00 -5.54 -22.40
N ASN A 96 -10.35 -5.52 -23.56
CA ASN A 96 -9.51 -6.62 -24.00
C ASN A 96 -8.14 -6.58 -23.29
N ALA A 97 -8.06 -7.21 -22.13
CA ALA A 97 -6.81 -7.35 -21.40
C ALA A 97 -5.76 -8.18 -22.17
N GLY A 98 -6.15 -8.91 -23.23
CA GLY A 98 -5.29 -9.83 -23.99
C GLY A 98 -4.76 -9.29 -25.32
N LEU A 99 -4.74 -7.97 -25.53
CA LEU A 99 -4.07 -7.40 -26.71
C LEU A 99 -2.61 -7.88 -26.81
N SER A 100 -2.22 -8.26 -28.03
CA SER A 100 -0.83 -8.64 -28.36
C SER A 100 0.13 -7.48 -28.17
N GLU A 101 1.43 -7.76 -28.10
CA GLU A 101 2.46 -6.74 -27.96
C GLU A 101 2.41 -5.68 -29.07
N GLN A 102 2.27 -6.11 -30.33
CA GLN A 102 2.13 -5.20 -31.47
C GLN A 102 0.89 -4.31 -31.34
N GLN A 103 -0.23 -4.88 -30.91
CA GLN A 103 -1.46 -4.12 -30.66
C GLN A 103 -1.28 -3.12 -29.52
N CYS A 104 -0.62 -3.49 -28.42
CA CYS A 104 -0.31 -2.59 -27.31
C CYS A 104 0.53 -1.38 -27.77
N TRP A 105 1.64 -1.61 -28.48
CA TRP A 105 2.52 -0.52 -28.97
C TRP A 105 1.82 0.39 -29.97
N THR A 106 1.01 -0.17 -30.87
CA THR A 106 0.26 0.61 -31.86
C THR A 106 -0.86 1.42 -31.21
N SER A 107 -1.51 0.85 -30.19
CA SER A 107 -2.68 1.46 -29.54
C SER A 107 -2.31 2.53 -28.53
N PHE A 108 -1.18 2.40 -27.83
CA PHE A 108 -0.87 3.24 -26.67
C PHE A 108 0.49 3.93 -26.77
N PRO A 109 0.77 4.71 -27.83
CA PRO A 109 1.99 5.50 -27.92
C PRO A 109 2.10 6.46 -26.73
N GLY A 110 3.31 6.62 -26.18
CA GLY A 110 3.59 7.46 -25.01
C GLY A 110 3.24 6.85 -23.64
N LEU A 111 2.44 5.78 -23.60
CA LEU A 111 2.06 5.14 -22.34
C LEU A 111 3.27 4.48 -21.64
N PHE A 112 4.28 4.07 -22.39
CA PHE A 112 5.45 3.31 -21.89
C PHE A 112 6.70 4.18 -21.68
N GLU A 113 6.58 5.51 -21.69
CA GLU A 113 7.72 6.43 -21.54
C GLU A 113 8.47 6.25 -20.22
N ASP A 114 7.73 6.06 -19.11
CA ASP A 114 8.36 5.88 -17.81
C ASP A 114 9.24 4.62 -17.73
N ILE A 115 8.76 3.54 -18.38
CA ILE A 115 9.45 2.25 -18.48
C ILE A 115 10.74 2.43 -19.27
N SER A 116 10.65 3.06 -20.44
CA SER A 116 11.81 3.34 -21.31
C SER A 116 12.85 4.19 -20.60
N ARG A 117 12.42 5.22 -19.85
CA ARG A 117 13.30 6.04 -19.02
C ARG A 117 13.95 5.23 -17.90
N GLY A 118 13.19 4.42 -17.16
CA GLY A 118 13.72 3.60 -16.07
C GLY A 118 14.73 2.57 -16.57
N ALA A 119 14.46 1.92 -17.71
CA ALA A 119 15.38 0.99 -18.35
C ALA A 119 16.68 1.68 -18.76
N ARG A 120 16.62 2.87 -19.38
CA ARG A 120 17.83 3.66 -19.70
C ARG A 120 18.66 3.97 -18.45
N TYR A 121 18.02 4.48 -17.39
CA TYR A 121 18.69 4.79 -16.14
C TYR A 121 19.45 3.58 -15.59
N TRP A 122 18.79 2.42 -15.45
CA TRP A 122 19.44 1.25 -14.87
C TRP A 122 20.49 0.64 -15.79
N ASN A 123 20.29 0.67 -17.11
CA ASN A 123 21.32 0.23 -18.07
C ASN A 123 22.61 1.05 -17.94
N GLU A 124 22.50 2.37 -17.74
CA GLU A 124 23.65 3.26 -17.49
C GLU A 124 24.27 3.08 -16.11
N ASN A 125 23.53 2.50 -15.15
CA ASN A 125 23.94 2.29 -13.76
C ASN A 125 24.23 0.82 -13.43
N GLY A 126 24.54 -0.01 -14.43
CA GLY A 126 25.02 -1.38 -14.24
C GLY A 126 23.95 -2.45 -14.06
N GLY A 127 22.68 -2.11 -14.29
CA GLY A 127 21.54 -3.03 -14.17
C GLY A 127 21.10 -3.26 -12.71
N ILE A 128 20.10 -4.14 -12.54
CA ILE A 128 19.55 -4.53 -11.25
C ILE A 128 19.99 -5.97 -10.97
N SER A 129 20.92 -6.14 -10.05
CA SER A 129 21.35 -7.46 -9.59
C SER A 129 20.42 -8.02 -8.51
N ARG A 130 20.47 -9.34 -8.31
CA ARG A 130 19.82 -10.00 -7.18
C ARG A 130 20.29 -9.43 -5.84
N SER A 131 21.59 -9.14 -5.71
CA SER A 131 22.16 -8.55 -4.50
C SER A 131 21.60 -7.15 -4.21
N ALA A 132 21.29 -6.36 -5.24
CA ALA A 132 20.64 -5.06 -5.08
C ALA A 132 19.24 -5.23 -4.48
N LEU A 133 18.45 -6.19 -4.99
CA LEU A 133 17.13 -6.52 -4.42
C LEU A 133 17.23 -7.09 -3.00
N ASP A 134 18.23 -7.93 -2.72
CA ASP A 134 18.45 -8.51 -1.39
C ASP A 134 18.87 -7.46 -0.34
N SER A 135 19.50 -6.37 -0.78
CA SER A 135 19.89 -5.27 0.12
C SER A 135 18.71 -4.39 0.57
N VAL A 136 17.57 -4.45 -0.13
CA VAL A 136 16.38 -3.67 0.22
C VAL A 136 15.66 -4.29 1.41
N LYS A 137 15.72 -3.62 2.57
CA LYS A 137 14.94 -4.01 3.75
C LYS A 137 13.47 -3.65 3.55
N LEU A 138 12.60 -4.66 3.47
CA LEU A 138 11.16 -4.45 3.39
C LEU A 138 10.63 -3.75 4.65
N VAL A 139 9.99 -2.60 4.45
CA VAL A 139 9.21 -1.89 5.47
C VAL A 139 7.71 -1.97 5.15
N ALA A 140 6.88 -1.46 6.04
CA ALA A 140 5.43 -1.51 5.85
C ALA A 140 5.00 -0.83 4.53
N GLY A 141 4.11 -1.49 3.79
CA GLY A 141 3.66 -1.06 2.47
C GLY A 141 4.47 -1.64 1.31
N MET A 142 5.49 -2.47 1.57
CA MET A 142 6.32 -3.05 0.51
C MET A 142 6.02 -4.54 0.27
N THR A 143 6.23 -4.99 -0.96
CA THR A 143 6.12 -6.39 -1.36
C THR A 143 7.21 -6.74 -2.35
N ARG A 144 7.86 -7.88 -2.13
CA ARG A 144 8.75 -8.54 -3.08
C ARG A 144 7.99 -9.66 -3.76
N ALA A 145 8.01 -9.66 -5.09
CA ALA A 145 7.29 -10.60 -5.92
C ALA A 145 8.14 -11.05 -7.11
N MET A 146 7.69 -12.10 -7.77
CA MET A 146 8.38 -12.72 -8.90
C MET A 146 7.38 -13.17 -9.95
N ILE A 147 7.72 -12.97 -11.22
CA ILE A 147 7.09 -13.69 -12.34
C ILE A 147 8.09 -14.77 -12.75
N PHE A 148 7.65 -16.02 -12.78
CA PHE A 148 8.49 -17.16 -13.13
C PHE A 148 7.69 -18.18 -13.93
N ASP A 149 8.19 -18.52 -15.13
CA ASP A 149 7.53 -19.39 -16.11
C ASP A 149 6.06 -19.01 -16.36
N GLY A 150 5.82 -17.70 -16.40
CA GLY A 150 4.50 -17.09 -16.58
C GLY A 150 3.66 -16.96 -15.29
N ASP A 151 4.02 -17.62 -14.19
CA ASP A 151 3.24 -17.57 -12.95
C ASP A 151 3.69 -16.43 -12.01
N LEU A 152 2.73 -15.80 -11.31
CA LEU A 152 3.00 -14.76 -10.30
C LEU A 152 3.22 -15.40 -8.93
N TYR A 153 4.30 -15.04 -8.26
CA TYR A 153 4.67 -15.48 -6.93
C TYR A 153 4.86 -14.30 -6.00
N VAL A 154 4.31 -14.39 -4.80
CA VAL A 154 4.63 -13.49 -3.69
C VAL A 154 5.78 -14.11 -2.92
N VAL A 155 6.91 -13.41 -2.85
CA VAL A 155 8.11 -13.84 -2.14
C VAL A 155 7.99 -13.42 -0.68
N SER A 156 7.70 -12.13 -0.45
CA SER A 156 7.49 -11.59 0.88
C SER A 156 6.75 -10.26 0.83
N THR A 157 6.05 -9.91 1.90
CA THR A 157 5.29 -8.67 2.05
C THR A 157 5.36 -8.18 3.48
N LYS A 158 5.25 -6.87 3.66
CA LYS A 158 5.13 -6.26 4.98
C LYS A 158 4.06 -5.18 4.91
N SER A 159 3.01 -5.34 5.69
CA SER A 159 1.84 -4.46 5.73
C SER A 159 1.63 -3.96 7.16
N LYS A 160 1.36 -2.66 7.32
CA LYS A 160 1.03 -2.09 8.64
C LYS A 160 -0.37 -2.49 9.13
N GLY A 161 -1.24 -2.85 8.20
CA GLY A 161 -2.63 -3.20 8.47
C GLY A 161 -3.43 -3.41 7.19
N GLU A 162 -4.75 -3.48 7.33
CA GLU A 162 -5.69 -3.81 6.26
C GLU A 162 -5.62 -2.87 5.05
N ASP A 163 -5.37 -1.57 5.24
CA ASP A 163 -5.25 -0.63 4.12
C ASP A 163 -4.11 -1.05 3.16
N HIS A 164 -2.91 -1.33 3.69
CA HIS A 164 -1.77 -1.75 2.87
C HIS A 164 -2.06 -3.12 2.25
N ARG A 165 -2.58 -4.07 3.03
CA ARG A 165 -2.90 -5.42 2.55
C ARG A 165 -3.83 -5.37 1.35
N ARG A 166 -4.90 -4.56 1.42
CA ARG A 166 -5.88 -4.41 0.33
C ARG A 166 -5.27 -3.77 -0.91
N LYS A 167 -4.41 -2.75 -0.77
CA LYS A 167 -3.69 -2.13 -1.90
C LYS A 167 -2.72 -3.10 -2.56
N ILE A 168 -1.99 -3.89 -1.76
CA ILE A 168 -1.07 -4.92 -2.25
C ILE A 168 -1.84 -5.98 -3.02
N LEU A 169 -2.95 -6.49 -2.45
CA LEU A 169 -3.79 -7.46 -3.12
C LEU A 169 -4.35 -6.93 -4.43
N ALA A 170 -4.89 -5.71 -4.45
CA ALA A 170 -5.40 -5.09 -5.67
C ALA A 170 -4.32 -4.97 -6.77
N SER A 171 -3.11 -4.58 -6.39
CA SER A 171 -1.98 -4.46 -7.33
C SER A 171 -1.57 -5.83 -7.88
N LEU A 172 -1.47 -6.85 -7.01
CA LEU A 172 -1.18 -8.23 -7.43
C LEU A 172 -2.31 -8.84 -8.27
N SER A 173 -3.58 -8.51 -7.98
CA SER A 173 -4.74 -8.94 -8.77
C SER A 173 -4.67 -8.38 -10.19
N ALA A 174 -4.33 -7.09 -10.33
CA ALA A 174 -4.17 -6.44 -11.63
C ALA A 174 -3.04 -7.09 -12.44
N MET A 175 -1.89 -7.36 -11.81
CA MET A 175 -0.77 -8.11 -12.42
C MET A 175 -1.21 -9.51 -12.86
N HIS A 176 -1.93 -10.25 -11.99
CA HIS A 176 -2.43 -11.58 -12.31
C HIS A 176 -3.41 -11.57 -13.48
N ARG A 177 -4.35 -10.61 -13.51
CA ARG A 177 -5.28 -10.40 -14.65
C ARG A 177 -4.52 -10.17 -15.96
N ALA A 178 -3.50 -9.31 -15.94
CA ALA A 178 -2.69 -9.02 -17.12
C ALA A 178 -1.83 -10.21 -17.59
N LEU A 179 -1.36 -11.05 -16.66
CA LEU A 179 -0.67 -12.31 -16.94
C LEU A 179 -1.60 -13.38 -17.52
N ALA A 180 -2.76 -13.57 -16.90
CA ALA A 180 -3.74 -14.58 -17.30
C ALA A 180 -4.33 -14.29 -18.68
N ALA A 181 -4.47 -13.02 -19.04
CA ALA A 181 -4.94 -12.59 -20.36
C ALA A 181 -3.86 -12.57 -21.44
N ALA A 182 -2.57 -12.74 -21.10
CA ALA A 182 -1.49 -12.71 -22.07
C ALA A 182 -1.67 -13.84 -23.11
N PRO A 183 -1.59 -13.56 -24.44
CA PRO A 183 -1.79 -14.57 -25.48
C PRO A 183 -0.90 -15.81 -25.33
N ASP A 184 0.34 -15.60 -24.89
CA ASP A 184 1.22 -16.68 -24.45
C ASP A 184 1.95 -16.28 -23.17
N ARG A 185 1.39 -16.73 -22.06
CA ARG A 185 1.91 -16.46 -20.72
C ARG A 185 3.29 -17.07 -20.47
N ARG A 186 3.70 -18.12 -21.21
CA ARG A 186 5.00 -18.77 -21.02
C ARG A 186 6.16 -17.95 -21.58
N PHE A 187 5.89 -17.02 -22.48
CA PHE A 187 6.88 -16.08 -22.99
C PHE A 187 7.01 -14.81 -22.14
N MET A 188 6.22 -14.66 -21.06
CA MET A 188 6.44 -13.58 -20.11
C MET A 188 7.80 -13.75 -19.43
N PRO A 189 8.59 -12.68 -19.28
CA PRO A 189 9.95 -12.79 -18.78
C PRO A 189 9.97 -13.19 -17.30
N ASN A 190 10.98 -13.98 -16.93
CA ASN A 190 11.25 -14.29 -15.54
C ASN A 190 11.91 -13.07 -14.90
N ILE A 191 11.24 -12.46 -13.92
CA ILE A 191 11.70 -11.25 -13.21
C ILE A 191 11.37 -11.34 -11.72
N GLU A 192 12.22 -10.76 -10.89
CA GLU A 192 11.96 -10.55 -9.47
C GLU A 192 12.07 -9.05 -9.17
N PHE A 193 11.11 -8.52 -8.43
CA PHE A 193 10.95 -7.09 -8.25
C PHE A 193 10.37 -6.76 -6.87
N ILE A 194 10.55 -5.51 -6.46
CA ILE A 194 9.99 -4.95 -5.24
C ILE A 194 9.08 -3.78 -5.62
N PHE A 195 7.91 -3.72 -5.01
CA PHE A 195 7.01 -2.58 -5.17
C PHE A 195 6.51 -2.06 -3.83
N SER A 196 6.12 -0.78 -3.79
CA SER A 196 5.55 -0.12 -2.62
C SER A 196 4.18 0.46 -2.92
N VAL A 197 3.26 0.28 -1.98
CA VAL A 197 1.91 0.85 -1.98
C VAL A 197 1.78 2.12 -1.15
N GLU A 198 2.90 2.63 -0.61
CA GLU A 198 2.93 3.89 0.11
C GLU A 198 2.76 5.09 -0.82
N ASP A 199 2.27 6.19 -0.24
CA ASP A 199 2.03 7.42 -1.00
C ASP A 199 3.36 8.00 -1.56
N LYS A 200 4.43 7.97 -0.78
CA LYS A 200 5.74 8.52 -1.16
C LYS A 200 6.82 7.46 -1.13
N ALA A 201 7.71 7.51 -2.12
CA ALA A 201 8.93 6.70 -2.10
C ALA A 201 9.77 6.97 -0.84
N SER A 202 9.88 8.24 -0.42
CA SER A 202 10.62 8.64 0.78
C SER A 202 10.08 8.06 2.09
N ASP A 203 8.85 7.55 2.10
CA ASP A 203 8.26 6.94 3.29
C ASP A 203 8.78 5.50 3.48
N VAL A 204 9.41 4.90 2.46
CA VAL A 204 9.90 3.50 2.50
C VAL A 204 11.36 3.33 2.10
N THR A 205 11.92 4.21 1.27
CA THR A 205 13.30 4.10 0.78
C THR A 205 13.95 5.47 0.54
N GLY A 206 15.27 5.46 0.44
CA GLY A 206 16.08 6.57 -0.08
C GLY A 206 16.19 6.57 -1.60
N ILE A 207 17.07 7.42 -2.12
CA ILE A 207 17.40 7.48 -3.55
C ILE A 207 18.31 6.30 -3.89
N GLY A 208 17.99 5.52 -4.92
CA GLY A 208 18.87 4.48 -5.46
C GLY A 208 18.28 3.08 -5.52
N ASP A 209 17.24 2.78 -4.74
CA ASP A 209 16.69 1.42 -4.70
C ASP A 209 15.89 1.05 -5.98
N PRO A 210 15.99 -0.20 -6.46
CA PRO A 210 15.24 -0.71 -7.61
C PRO A 210 13.81 -1.11 -7.24
N MET A 211 12.89 -0.14 -7.23
CA MET A 211 11.51 -0.35 -6.77
C MET A 211 10.45 0.25 -7.70
N TRP A 212 9.27 -0.37 -7.73
CA TRP A 212 8.08 0.14 -8.40
C TRP A 212 7.16 0.88 -7.42
N VAL A 213 6.66 2.05 -7.82
CA VAL A 213 5.83 2.92 -6.98
C VAL A 213 4.64 3.47 -7.77
N PHE A 214 3.57 3.87 -7.08
CA PHE A 214 2.42 4.51 -7.73
C PHE A 214 2.73 5.91 -8.26
N ALA A 215 3.64 6.63 -7.59
CA ALA A 215 4.10 7.92 -8.03
C ALA A 215 5.53 8.20 -7.57
N ARG A 216 6.23 9.02 -8.36
CA ARG A 216 7.59 9.47 -8.07
C ARG A 216 7.78 10.94 -8.44
N ARG A 217 8.81 11.57 -7.90
CA ARG A 217 9.32 12.86 -8.36
C ARG A 217 10.26 12.66 -9.55
N ALA A 218 10.49 13.72 -10.33
CA ALA A 218 11.45 13.70 -11.42
C ALA A 218 12.88 13.31 -10.95
N SER A 219 13.27 13.73 -9.75
CA SER A 219 14.57 13.43 -9.13
C SER A 219 14.72 11.97 -8.67
N GLU A 220 13.63 11.22 -8.54
CA GLU A 220 13.64 9.82 -8.08
C GLU A 220 13.81 8.88 -9.28
N ALA A 221 14.93 9.05 -9.99
CA ALA A 221 15.17 8.44 -11.30
C ALA A 221 15.29 6.91 -11.26
N SER A 222 15.72 6.33 -10.13
CA SER A 222 15.87 4.87 -9.95
C SER A 222 14.53 4.12 -9.88
N LEU A 223 13.43 4.81 -9.60
CA LEU A 223 12.11 4.20 -9.40
C LEU A 223 11.36 4.05 -10.72
N PHE A 224 10.59 2.97 -10.86
CA PHE A 224 9.64 2.76 -11.94
C PHE A 224 8.21 3.08 -11.46
N LEU A 225 7.38 3.58 -12.36
CA LEU A 225 5.96 3.77 -12.10
C LEU A 225 5.16 2.50 -12.40
N MET A 226 4.21 2.19 -11.53
CA MET A 226 3.20 1.15 -11.76
C MET A 226 1.78 1.73 -11.66
N PRO A 227 0.78 1.09 -12.28
CA PRO A 227 -0.63 1.40 -12.06
C PRO A 227 -0.99 1.31 -10.57
N ASP A 228 -1.83 2.24 -10.11
CA ASP A 228 -2.27 2.24 -8.71
C ASP A 228 -3.36 1.20 -8.45
N PHE A 229 -3.53 0.81 -7.18
CA PHE A 229 -4.52 -0.18 -6.75
C PHE A 229 -5.96 0.11 -7.23
N GLY A 230 -6.29 1.36 -7.52
CA GLY A 230 -7.62 1.77 -7.97
C GLY A 230 -7.94 1.42 -9.42
N TYR A 231 -6.98 0.93 -10.21
CA TYR A 231 -7.26 0.34 -11.53
C TYR A 231 -7.87 -1.06 -11.43
N TRP A 232 -7.64 -1.76 -10.31
CA TRP A 232 -8.33 -3.00 -10.00
C TRP A 232 -9.70 -2.69 -9.40
N ALA A 233 -9.71 -2.16 -8.18
CA ALA A 233 -10.89 -1.68 -7.48
C ALA A 233 -10.46 -0.97 -6.19
N TRP A 234 -11.29 -0.07 -5.69
CA TRP A 234 -11.11 0.46 -4.35
C TRP A 234 -12.43 0.65 -3.64
N ASP A 235 -12.47 0.38 -2.34
CA ASP A 235 -13.63 0.60 -1.49
C ASP A 235 -13.16 1.08 -0.13
N ASN A 236 -13.73 2.16 0.39
CA ASN A 236 -13.37 2.67 1.71
C ASN A 236 -14.48 2.37 2.71
N ILE A 237 -14.18 1.59 3.75
CA ILE A 237 -15.05 1.47 4.91
C ILE A 237 -14.76 2.68 5.81
N ILE A 238 -15.73 3.60 5.92
CA ILE A 238 -15.64 4.80 6.77
C ILE A 238 -16.76 4.69 7.80
N ASP A 239 -16.39 4.64 9.10
CA ASP A 239 -17.32 4.52 10.22
C ASP A 239 -18.34 3.37 10.06
N GLY A 240 -17.87 2.23 9.56
CA GLY A 240 -18.69 1.03 9.33
C GLY A 240 -19.59 1.07 8.10
N LYS A 241 -19.55 2.14 7.29
CA LYS A 241 -20.28 2.25 6.02
C LYS A 241 -19.32 2.12 4.85
N ASN A 242 -19.64 1.23 3.91
CA ASN A 242 -18.89 1.15 2.67
C ASN A 242 -19.15 2.43 1.84
N ASN A 243 -18.08 3.10 1.45
CA ASN A 243 -18.10 4.11 0.40
C ASN A 243 -17.54 3.43 -0.85
N GLU A 244 -18.43 2.68 -1.49
CA GLU A 244 -18.13 1.86 -2.65
C GLU A 244 -17.70 2.75 -3.82
N ILE A 245 -16.46 2.58 -4.27
CA ILE A 245 -16.01 3.15 -5.55
C ILE A 245 -16.07 2.05 -6.61
N GLY A 246 -15.70 0.82 -6.25
CA GLY A 246 -15.75 -0.33 -7.15
C GLY A 246 -14.55 -0.39 -8.10
N ALA A 247 -14.70 -1.15 -9.19
CA ALA A 247 -13.73 -1.20 -10.26
C ALA A 247 -13.73 0.11 -11.06
N TYR A 248 -12.64 0.41 -11.76
CA TYR A 248 -12.55 1.65 -12.55
C TYR A 248 -13.63 1.69 -13.64
N GLU A 249 -13.90 0.55 -14.27
CA GLU A 249 -14.88 0.39 -15.33
C GLU A 249 -16.31 0.67 -14.85
N ASP A 250 -16.64 0.30 -13.61
CA ASP A 250 -17.94 0.60 -12.99
C ASP A 250 -18.13 2.11 -12.80
N VAL A 251 -17.06 2.82 -12.45
CA VAL A 251 -17.08 4.29 -12.37
C VAL A 251 -17.30 4.89 -13.75
N VAL A 252 -16.61 4.37 -14.79
CA VAL A 252 -16.78 4.85 -16.17
C VAL A 252 -18.21 4.60 -16.68
N GLU A 253 -18.81 3.44 -16.37
CA GLU A 253 -20.21 3.15 -16.71
C GLU A 253 -21.17 4.16 -16.07
N LYS A 254 -21.06 4.41 -14.76
CA LYS A 254 -21.89 5.42 -14.06
C LYS A 254 -21.74 6.82 -14.66
N VAL A 255 -20.53 7.20 -15.06
CA VAL A 255 -20.27 8.48 -15.71
C VAL A 255 -20.91 8.54 -17.10
N ARG A 256 -20.81 7.47 -17.89
CA ARG A 256 -21.44 7.40 -19.22
C ARG A 256 -22.95 7.47 -19.15
N ASP A 257 -23.56 6.78 -18.18
CA ASP A 257 -25.00 6.82 -17.96
C ASP A 257 -25.45 8.25 -17.64
N LEU A 258 -24.76 8.93 -16.72
CA LEU A 258 -25.04 10.32 -16.38
C LEU A 258 -24.87 11.26 -17.58
N GLU A 259 -23.81 11.10 -18.36
CA GLU A 259 -23.49 11.99 -19.49
C GLU A 259 -24.30 11.66 -20.76
N SER A 260 -24.98 10.52 -20.82
CA SER A 260 -25.89 10.20 -21.92
C SER A 260 -27.11 11.15 -21.99
N GLU A 261 -27.43 11.79 -20.87
CA GLU A 261 -28.53 12.75 -20.73
C GLU A 261 -28.04 14.17 -20.36
N LEU A 262 -26.72 14.41 -20.35
CA LEU A 262 -26.12 15.68 -19.91
C LEU A 262 -24.99 16.13 -20.84
N ASP A 263 -25.34 17.01 -21.77
CA ASP A 263 -24.37 17.64 -22.68
C ASP A 263 -23.44 18.60 -21.94
N PHE A 264 -22.25 18.84 -22.52
CA PHE A 264 -21.24 19.72 -21.91
C PHE A 264 -21.78 21.13 -21.62
N SER A 265 -22.59 21.69 -22.53
CA SER A 265 -23.20 23.01 -22.37
C SER A 265 -24.28 23.08 -21.28
N GLN A 266 -24.79 21.93 -20.83
CA GLN A 266 -25.81 21.83 -19.78
C GLN A 266 -25.22 21.63 -18.38
N LYS A 267 -23.93 21.30 -18.29
CA LYS A 267 -23.19 21.19 -17.03
C LYS A 267 -23.08 22.56 -16.35
N GLU A 268 -22.94 22.56 -15.03
CA GLU A 268 -22.68 23.79 -14.26
C GLU A 268 -21.33 24.39 -14.70
N ASP A 269 -21.34 25.67 -15.07
CA ASP A 269 -20.18 26.46 -15.51
C ASP A 269 -19.26 26.86 -14.33
N LYS A 270 -19.01 25.90 -13.43
CA LYS A 270 -18.26 26.08 -12.19
C LYS A 270 -17.09 25.12 -12.07
N LEU A 271 -16.06 25.56 -11.34
CA LEU A 271 -14.94 24.75 -10.91
C LEU A 271 -15.28 24.01 -9.62
N VAL A 272 -15.36 22.69 -9.70
CA VAL A 272 -15.59 21.83 -8.54
C VAL A 272 -14.30 21.17 -8.06
N TRP A 273 -14.17 21.08 -6.74
CA TRP A 273 -13.20 20.21 -6.07
C TRP A 273 -13.71 19.85 -4.69
N ARG A 274 -13.52 18.59 -4.30
CA ARG A 274 -13.74 18.07 -2.94
C ARG A 274 -12.50 17.32 -2.49
N GLY A 275 -11.95 17.72 -1.35
CA GLY A 275 -10.79 17.03 -0.80
C GLY A 275 -10.45 17.41 0.63
N LYS A 276 -9.70 16.50 1.27
CA LYS A 276 -9.26 16.63 2.66
C LYS A 276 -8.10 17.61 2.76
N LEU A 277 -8.21 18.69 3.53
CA LEU A 277 -7.18 19.74 3.55
C LEU A 277 -5.84 19.27 4.15
N SER A 278 -5.88 18.41 5.16
CA SER A 278 -4.67 17.92 5.85
C SER A 278 -3.67 17.15 4.97
N PHE A 279 -4.06 16.71 3.77
CA PHE A 279 -3.19 15.90 2.90
C PHE A 279 -2.17 16.70 2.08
N ALA A 280 -2.39 18.01 1.91
CA ALA A 280 -1.40 18.94 1.39
C ALA A 280 -1.82 20.35 1.84
N PRO A 281 -1.71 20.67 3.14
CA PRO A 281 -2.43 21.79 3.74
C PRO A 281 -2.19 23.11 3.02
N LYS A 282 -0.93 23.42 2.71
CA LYS A 282 -0.57 24.65 2.01
C LYS A 282 -1.16 24.71 0.60
N LEU A 283 -0.98 23.65 -0.19
CA LEU A 283 -1.44 23.57 -1.58
C LEU A 283 -2.98 23.58 -1.69
N ARG A 284 -3.66 22.74 -0.91
CA ARG A 284 -5.13 22.62 -0.94
C ARG A 284 -5.83 23.86 -0.39
N ARG A 285 -5.25 24.52 0.61
CA ARG A 285 -5.77 25.81 1.10
C ARG A 285 -5.49 26.96 0.13
N ALA A 286 -4.40 26.91 -0.65
CA ALA A 286 -4.17 27.89 -1.71
C ALA A 286 -5.30 27.87 -2.75
N LEU A 287 -5.68 26.68 -3.25
CA LEU A 287 -6.85 26.54 -4.14
C LEU A 287 -8.13 27.11 -3.51
N LEU A 288 -8.46 26.71 -2.27
CA LEU A 288 -9.66 27.21 -1.58
C LEU A 288 -9.67 28.74 -1.48
N ASN A 289 -8.53 29.33 -1.11
CA ASN A 289 -8.41 30.76 -0.91
C ASN A 289 -8.56 31.53 -2.22
N VAL A 290 -7.87 31.10 -3.28
CA VAL A 290 -7.94 31.74 -4.60
C VAL A 290 -9.36 31.63 -5.16
N ALA A 291 -10.01 30.48 -5.00
CA ALA A 291 -11.33 30.25 -5.58
C ALA A 291 -12.49 30.87 -4.74
N ARG A 292 -12.29 31.27 -3.49
CA ARG A 292 -13.40 31.57 -2.54
C ARG A 292 -14.36 32.68 -2.98
N SER A 293 -13.86 33.69 -3.70
CA SER A 293 -14.60 34.93 -3.99
C SER A 293 -15.08 35.05 -5.43
N HIS A 294 -15.11 33.93 -6.17
CA HIS A 294 -15.51 33.92 -7.56
C HIS A 294 -16.82 33.14 -7.75
N ASP A 295 -17.73 33.66 -8.59
CA ASP A 295 -19.04 33.05 -8.83
C ASP A 295 -18.95 31.67 -9.53
N TRP A 296 -17.88 31.46 -10.31
CA TRP A 296 -17.56 30.17 -10.91
C TRP A 296 -17.04 29.14 -9.90
N SER A 297 -16.86 29.48 -8.63
CA SER A 297 -16.28 28.56 -7.65
C SER A 297 -17.33 27.68 -6.99
N ALA A 298 -17.21 26.37 -7.23
CA ALA A 298 -17.83 25.34 -6.43
C ALA A 298 -16.80 24.62 -5.54
N VAL A 299 -15.58 25.14 -5.35
CA VAL A 299 -14.50 24.49 -4.58
C VAL A 299 -14.83 24.47 -3.08
N LYS A 300 -14.78 23.29 -2.45
CA LYS A 300 -15.04 23.11 -1.01
C LYS A 300 -14.18 22.01 -0.40
N GLU A 301 -13.88 22.14 0.89
CA GLU A 301 -13.24 21.09 1.67
C GLU A 301 -14.18 19.89 1.87
N LEU A 302 -13.62 18.70 1.92
CA LEU A 302 -14.35 17.47 2.23
C LEU A 302 -14.15 17.07 3.68
N ASN A 303 -15.24 16.98 4.44
CA ASN A 303 -15.22 16.41 5.78
C ASN A 303 -15.88 15.03 5.79
N TRP A 304 -15.05 13.98 5.79
CA TRP A 304 -15.49 12.58 5.73
C TRP A 304 -16.33 12.15 6.94
N ARG A 305 -16.02 12.64 8.16
CA ARG A 305 -16.72 12.23 9.40
C ARG A 305 -18.21 12.54 9.37
N VAL A 306 -18.57 13.65 8.73
CA VAL A 306 -19.97 14.11 8.64
C VAL A 306 -20.46 14.15 7.19
N LYS A 307 -19.69 13.61 6.24
CA LYS A 307 -19.90 13.70 4.79
C LYS A 307 -20.29 15.11 4.29
N ARG A 308 -19.79 16.16 4.95
CA ARG A 308 -20.09 17.54 4.54
C ARG A 308 -19.37 17.84 3.23
N ASN A 309 -20.10 18.46 2.31
CA ASN A 309 -19.67 18.74 0.93
C ASN A 309 -19.30 17.48 0.14
N PHE A 310 -19.61 16.27 0.62
CA PHE A 310 -19.32 15.06 -0.14
C PHE A 310 -20.06 15.08 -1.49
N LEU A 311 -19.34 14.70 -2.54
CA LEU A 311 -19.87 14.42 -3.87
C LEU A 311 -19.35 13.04 -4.26
N THR A 312 -20.20 12.23 -4.89
CA THR A 312 -19.76 10.99 -5.53
C THR A 312 -18.84 11.30 -6.70
N LEU A 313 -18.18 10.28 -7.26
CA LEU A 313 -17.26 10.50 -8.37
C LEU A 313 -18.00 11.00 -9.61
N GLU A 314 -19.14 10.39 -9.93
CA GLU A 314 -20.02 10.77 -11.04
C GLU A 314 -20.69 12.13 -10.84
N ASP A 315 -21.00 12.54 -9.61
CA ASP A 315 -21.57 13.87 -9.35
C ASP A 315 -20.59 15.01 -9.68
N HIS A 316 -19.27 14.76 -9.69
CA HIS A 316 -18.32 15.76 -10.18
C HIS A 316 -18.47 16.01 -11.68
N CYS A 317 -18.99 15.05 -12.46
CA CYS A 317 -19.19 15.20 -13.90
C CYS A 317 -20.34 16.15 -14.25
N ARG A 318 -21.13 16.63 -13.27
CA ARG A 318 -22.14 17.68 -13.48
C ARG A 318 -21.56 19.07 -13.70
N PHE A 319 -20.25 19.22 -13.49
CA PHE A 319 -19.53 20.49 -13.61
C PHE A 319 -18.68 20.51 -14.88
N GLN A 320 -18.62 21.67 -15.54
CA GLN A 320 -17.76 21.87 -16.71
C GLN A 320 -16.28 21.80 -16.35
N TYR A 321 -15.90 22.21 -15.14
CA TYR A 321 -14.51 22.31 -14.72
C TYR A 321 -14.27 21.53 -13.42
N ILE A 322 -13.24 20.68 -13.41
CA ILE A 322 -12.88 19.88 -12.23
C ILE A 322 -11.41 20.15 -11.89
N ALA A 323 -11.15 20.62 -10.67
CA ALA A 323 -9.77 20.83 -10.23
C ALA A 323 -9.11 19.49 -9.87
N HIS A 324 -7.85 19.32 -10.24
CA HIS A 324 -6.98 18.29 -9.74
C HIS A 324 -5.90 18.88 -8.82
N VAL A 325 -5.77 18.29 -7.62
CA VAL A 325 -4.84 18.75 -6.60
C VAL A 325 -4.17 17.57 -5.93
N GLU A 326 -2.84 17.62 -5.87
CA GLU A 326 -2.00 16.66 -5.16
C GLU A 326 -2.40 16.50 -3.68
N GLY A 327 -2.10 15.34 -3.13
CA GLY A 327 -2.31 15.00 -1.73
C GLY A 327 -0.98 14.90 -1.01
N ARG A 328 -0.82 13.86 -0.18
CA ARG A 328 0.47 13.57 0.44
C ARG A 328 1.54 13.46 -0.65
N SER A 329 1.20 12.80 -1.75
CA SER A 329 1.94 12.76 -3.01
C SER A 329 0.99 13.00 -4.20
N TYR A 330 0.88 12.06 -5.12
CA TYR A 330 -0.16 12.05 -6.15
C TYR A 330 -1.57 12.01 -5.52
N SER A 331 -2.58 12.30 -6.34
CA SER A 331 -3.96 11.99 -5.97
C SER A 331 -4.52 10.97 -6.94
N ALA A 332 -4.81 9.77 -6.42
CA ALA A 332 -5.45 8.66 -7.15
C ALA A 332 -6.82 9.03 -7.77
N SER A 333 -7.36 10.21 -7.44
CA SER A 333 -8.63 10.72 -7.96
C SER A 333 -8.56 11.23 -9.40
N LEU A 334 -7.36 11.50 -9.95
CA LEU A 334 -7.23 12.07 -11.30
C LEU A 334 -7.92 11.20 -12.36
N LYS A 335 -7.63 9.90 -12.38
CA LYS A 335 -8.21 8.96 -13.36
C LYS A 335 -9.73 8.94 -13.36
N TYR A 336 -10.36 9.10 -12.20
CA TYR A 336 -11.83 9.15 -12.08
C TYR A 336 -12.39 10.48 -12.58
N ARG A 337 -11.68 11.59 -12.35
CA ARG A 337 -12.08 12.90 -12.89
C ARG A 337 -11.94 12.95 -14.41
N GLN A 338 -10.88 12.35 -14.93
CA GLN A 338 -10.63 12.20 -16.38
C GLN A 338 -11.63 11.25 -17.07
N ALA A 339 -12.46 10.53 -16.31
CA ALA A 339 -13.60 9.82 -16.88
C ALA A 339 -14.75 10.78 -17.25
N CYS A 340 -14.87 11.94 -16.60
CA CYS A 340 -15.89 12.93 -16.93
C CYS A 340 -15.52 13.66 -18.24
N ARG A 341 -16.53 13.96 -19.07
CA ARG A 341 -16.48 14.97 -20.13
C ARG A 341 -16.49 16.36 -19.50
N SER A 342 -15.40 16.70 -18.82
CA SER A 342 -15.19 17.98 -18.12
C SER A 342 -13.74 18.43 -18.32
N VAL A 343 -13.48 19.73 -18.24
CA VAL A 343 -12.13 20.28 -18.30
C VAL A 343 -11.41 20.02 -16.99
N ILE A 344 -10.31 19.27 -17.05
CA ILE A 344 -9.44 19.07 -15.90
C ILE A 344 -8.51 20.27 -15.75
N ILE A 345 -8.54 20.92 -14.59
CA ILE A 345 -7.62 22.01 -14.26
C ILE A 345 -6.65 21.51 -13.19
N ALA A 346 -5.38 21.33 -13.55
CA ALA A 346 -4.36 20.80 -12.65
C ALA A 346 -3.27 21.84 -12.44
N HIS A 347 -2.83 21.99 -11.20
CA HIS A 347 -1.62 22.76 -10.94
C HIS A 347 -0.39 22.04 -11.49
N LYS A 348 0.72 22.77 -11.69
CA LYS A 348 2.03 22.18 -11.99
C LYS A 348 2.35 21.04 -11.03
N LEU A 349 2.35 19.81 -11.55
CA LEU A 349 2.47 18.59 -10.78
C LEU A 349 3.92 18.37 -10.34
N GLN A 350 4.10 17.86 -9.13
CA GLN A 350 5.40 17.45 -8.59
C GLN A 350 5.58 15.93 -8.67
N TYR A 351 4.47 15.19 -8.58
CA TYR A 351 4.44 13.74 -8.62
C TYR A 351 3.92 13.26 -9.97
N ILE A 352 4.61 12.24 -10.49
CA ILE A 352 4.37 11.65 -11.79
C ILE A 352 3.70 10.30 -11.56
N GLN A 353 2.55 10.03 -12.20
CA GLN A 353 2.01 8.68 -12.38
C GLN A 353 2.25 8.21 -13.82
N HIS A 354 2.16 6.91 -14.06
CA HIS A 354 2.54 6.29 -15.34
C HIS A 354 1.85 6.90 -16.57
N HIS A 355 0.59 7.32 -16.47
CA HIS A 355 -0.16 7.93 -17.58
C HIS A 355 0.03 9.45 -17.70
N HIS A 356 0.77 10.12 -16.80
CA HIS A 356 0.92 11.58 -16.83
C HIS A 356 1.73 12.08 -18.03
N TYR A 357 2.54 11.23 -18.68
CA TYR A 357 3.25 11.58 -19.92
C TYR A 357 2.33 11.94 -21.09
N LEU A 358 1.04 11.59 -20.96
CA LEU A 358 0.00 11.86 -21.93
C LEU A 358 -0.76 13.16 -21.64
N LEU A 359 -0.41 13.87 -20.57
CA LEU A 359 -0.97 15.19 -20.27
C LEU A 359 -0.43 16.21 -21.27
N SER A 360 -1.34 16.93 -21.93
CA SER A 360 -1.03 17.98 -22.90
C SER A 360 -1.75 19.26 -22.50
N SER A 361 -0.97 20.30 -22.17
CA SER A 361 -1.48 21.55 -21.62
C SER A 361 -1.79 22.62 -22.66
N HIS A 362 -1.47 22.37 -23.94
CA HIS A 362 -1.57 23.34 -25.02
C HIS A 362 -1.70 22.66 -26.40
N GLY A 363 -2.03 23.44 -27.42
CA GLY A 363 -2.15 22.96 -28.80
C GLY A 363 -3.47 22.24 -29.11
N SER A 364 -3.54 21.63 -30.28
CA SER A 364 -4.74 20.91 -30.75
C SER A 364 -5.07 19.69 -29.90
N THR A 365 -4.06 19.04 -29.32
CA THR A 365 -4.16 17.85 -28.45
C THR A 365 -4.38 18.18 -26.97
N GLN A 366 -4.49 19.46 -26.61
CA GLN A 366 -4.68 19.89 -25.23
C GLN A 366 -5.84 19.14 -24.56
N ASN A 367 -5.55 18.48 -23.44
CA ASN A 367 -6.48 17.60 -22.73
C ASN A 367 -6.63 17.93 -21.23
N TYR A 368 -5.91 18.95 -20.77
CA TYR A 368 -6.09 19.59 -19.46
C TYR A 368 -5.61 21.05 -19.52
N VAL A 369 -5.99 21.83 -18.51
CA VAL A 369 -5.48 23.18 -18.29
C VAL A 369 -4.51 23.16 -17.12
N GLU A 370 -3.25 23.49 -17.39
CA GLU A 370 -2.25 23.66 -16.33
C GLU A 370 -2.41 25.02 -15.66
N VAL A 371 -2.23 25.11 -14.34
CA VAL A 371 -2.14 26.36 -13.56
C VAL A 371 -0.85 26.38 -12.73
N GLU A 372 -0.44 27.54 -12.23
CA GLU A 372 0.69 27.65 -11.29
C GLU A 372 0.44 26.83 -10.03
N ARG A 373 1.53 26.39 -9.38
CA ARG A 373 1.46 25.47 -8.23
C ARG A 373 0.67 26.06 -7.06
N ASP A 374 0.63 27.38 -6.92
CA ASP A 374 -0.13 28.08 -5.88
C ASP A 374 -1.46 28.66 -6.37
N PHE A 375 -1.86 28.33 -7.61
CA PHE A 375 -3.11 28.73 -8.26
C PHE A 375 -3.27 30.23 -8.51
N GLN A 376 -2.23 31.06 -8.41
CA GLN A 376 -2.38 32.51 -8.59
C GLN A 376 -2.96 32.92 -9.96
N ASP A 377 -2.70 32.14 -11.01
CA ASP A 377 -3.19 32.34 -12.38
C ASP A 377 -4.53 31.64 -12.66
N LEU A 378 -5.11 30.93 -11.68
CA LEU A 378 -6.39 30.22 -11.84
C LEU A 378 -7.55 31.15 -12.23
N PRO A 379 -7.74 32.33 -11.61
CA PRO A 379 -8.87 33.20 -11.97
C PRO A 379 -8.85 33.63 -13.43
N ALA A 380 -7.69 34.06 -13.93
CA ALA A 380 -7.53 34.48 -15.33
C ALA A 380 -7.82 33.32 -16.30
N LYS A 381 -7.38 32.09 -15.96
CA LYS A 381 -7.67 30.89 -16.78
C LYS A 381 -9.14 30.51 -16.75
N MET A 382 -9.81 30.61 -15.60
CA MET A 382 -11.26 30.38 -15.50
C MET A 382 -12.05 31.41 -16.31
N GLU A 383 -11.73 32.70 -16.19
CA GLU A 383 -12.37 33.77 -16.96
C GLU A 383 -12.21 33.55 -18.47
N HIS A 384 -11.03 33.12 -18.91
CA HIS A 384 -10.78 32.78 -20.30
C HIS A 384 -11.63 31.59 -20.77
N LEU A 385 -11.69 30.50 -20.01
CA LEU A 385 -12.47 29.31 -20.38
C LEU A 385 -13.98 29.61 -20.46
N LEU A 386 -14.50 30.38 -19.49
CA LEU A 386 -15.91 30.81 -19.48
C LEU A 386 -16.25 31.70 -20.67
N ALA A 387 -15.31 32.55 -21.10
CA ALA A 387 -15.47 33.38 -22.30
C ALA A 387 -15.31 32.58 -23.61
N ASN A 388 -14.71 31.39 -23.59
CA ASN A 388 -14.41 30.56 -24.75
C ASN A 388 -14.97 29.12 -24.58
N PRO A 389 -16.30 28.94 -24.48
CA PRO A 389 -16.90 27.63 -24.16
C PRO A 389 -16.60 26.54 -25.20
N ALA A 390 -16.44 26.91 -26.48
CA ALA A 390 -16.06 25.95 -27.52
C ALA A 390 -14.63 25.42 -27.33
N GLU A 391 -13.72 26.24 -26.80
CA GLU A 391 -12.38 25.80 -26.43
C GLU A 391 -12.43 24.86 -25.21
N ALA A 392 -13.21 25.24 -24.19
CA ALA A 392 -13.40 24.41 -23.00
C ALA A 392 -13.97 23.03 -23.37
N GLU A 393 -15.00 22.97 -24.21
CA GLU A 393 -15.59 21.72 -24.68
C GLU A 393 -14.58 20.86 -25.44
N ARG A 394 -13.80 21.47 -26.36
CA ARG A 394 -12.73 20.77 -27.08
C ARG A 394 -11.69 20.14 -26.12
N ILE A 395 -11.29 20.87 -25.08
CA ILE A 395 -10.33 20.34 -24.09
C ILE A 395 -10.94 19.17 -23.32
N ALA A 396 -12.21 19.26 -22.93
CA ALA A 396 -12.94 18.18 -22.26
C ALA A 396 -13.06 16.94 -23.16
N ASP A 397 -13.39 17.12 -24.43
CA ASP A 397 -13.49 16.05 -25.43
C ASP A 397 -12.14 15.38 -25.69
N ASN A 398 -11.07 16.16 -25.79
CA ASN A 398 -9.71 15.64 -25.88
C ASN A 398 -9.33 14.83 -24.63
N SER A 399 -9.73 15.27 -23.43
CA SER A 399 -9.51 14.55 -22.18
C SER A 399 -10.21 13.19 -22.20
N VAL A 400 -11.48 13.15 -22.59
CA VAL A 400 -12.26 11.91 -22.75
C VAL A 400 -11.60 10.97 -23.76
N LYS A 401 -11.31 11.46 -24.96
CA LYS A 401 -10.73 10.66 -26.04
C LYS A 401 -9.36 10.09 -25.68
N THR A 402 -8.57 10.86 -24.94
CA THR A 402 -7.24 10.43 -24.49
C THR A 402 -7.40 9.44 -23.34
N PHE A 403 -8.04 9.82 -22.25
CA PHE A 403 -7.97 9.08 -21.01
C PHE A 403 -9.06 8.02 -20.92
N ARG A 404 -10.34 8.43 -20.84
CA ARG A 404 -11.47 7.49 -20.72
C ARG A 404 -11.49 6.45 -21.83
N GLU A 405 -11.31 6.89 -23.07
CA GLU A 405 -11.56 6.06 -24.25
C GLU A 405 -10.33 5.31 -24.75
N ARG A 406 -9.14 5.54 -24.15
CA ARG A 406 -7.91 4.93 -24.64
C ARG A 406 -6.95 4.57 -23.52
N TYR A 407 -6.32 5.54 -22.87
CA TYR A 407 -5.15 5.31 -22.02
C TYR A 407 -5.44 4.90 -20.56
N LEU A 408 -6.69 5.03 -20.10
CA LEU A 408 -7.14 4.52 -18.80
C LEU A 408 -8.00 3.26 -18.90
N THR A 409 -8.11 2.69 -20.10
CA THR A 409 -8.87 1.46 -20.33
C THR A 409 -8.19 0.25 -19.68
N LEU A 410 -8.96 -0.82 -19.43
CA LEU A 410 -8.44 -2.09 -18.95
C LEU A 410 -7.36 -2.66 -19.88
N ALA A 411 -7.56 -2.53 -21.20
CA ALA A 411 -6.58 -2.92 -22.19
C ALA A 411 -5.25 -2.14 -22.04
N ALA A 412 -5.32 -0.82 -21.85
CA ALA A 412 -4.14 0.02 -21.62
C ALA A 412 -3.40 -0.37 -20.34
N GLU A 413 -4.11 -0.61 -19.24
CA GLU A 413 -3.52 -1.05 -17.98
C GLU A 413 -2.80 -2.40 -18.13
N ALA A 414 -3.46 -3.39 -18.73
CA ALA A 414 -2.87 -4.71 -18.96
C ALA A 414 -1.65 -4.65 -19.90
N CYS A 415 -1.71 -3.81 -20.93
CA CYS A 415 -0.57 -3.52 -21.81
C CYS A 415 0.58 -2.85 -21.06
N TYR A 416 0.30 -1.91 -20.15
CA TYR A 416 1.34 -1.27 -19.32
C TYR A 416 2.04 -2.29 -18.43
N TRP A 417 1.30 -3.19 -17.76
CA TRP A 417 1.89 -4.25 -16.95
C TRP A 417 2.85 -5.14 -17.76
N ARG A 418 2.41 -5.64 -18.93
CA ARG A 418 3.25 -6.48 -19.80
C ARG A 418 4.50 -5.76 -20.31
N ASN A 419 4.37 -4.49 -20.70
CA ASN A 419 5.51 -3.69 -21.15
C ASN A 419 6.46 -3.35 -19.99
N LEU A 420 5.94 -3.11 -18.78
CA LEU A 420 6.76 -2.89 -17.58
C LEU A 420 7.61 -4.14 -17.30
N TRP A 421 7.03 -5.35 -17.39
CA TRP A 421 7.78 -6.58 -17.20
C TRP A 421 8.86 -6.77 -18.25
N GLY A 422 8.55 -6.52 -19.54
CA GLY A 422 9.52 -6.59 -20.62
C GLY A 422 10.69 -5.61 -20.46
N GLY A 423 10.38 -4.33 -20.22
CA GLY A 423 11.40 -3.29 -20.02
C GLY A 423 12.20 -3.44 -18.73
N TYR A 424 11.59 -3.99 -17.66
CA TYR A 424 12.32 -4.32 -16.43
C TYR A 424 13.22 -5.54 -16.62
N ALA A 425 12.76 -6.57 -17.34
CA ALA A 425 13.55 -7.77 -17.62
C ALA A 425 14.81 -7.50 -18.45
N SER A 426 14.84 -6.44 -19.27
CA SER A 426 16.03 -6.09 -20.05
C SER A 426 17.17 -5.54 -19.19
N ILE A 427 16.90 -5.16 -17.94
CA ILE A 427 17.89 -4.56 -17.02
C ILE A 427 18.03 -5.33 -15.71
N ALA A 428 17.17 -6.30 -15.42
CA ALA A 428 17.20 -7.08 -14.19
C ALA A 428 17.82 -8.47 -14.39
N GLU A 429 18.55 -8.93 -13.38
CA GLU A 429 19.05 -10.30 -13.33
C GLU A 429 17.89 -11.30 -13.27
N LYS A 430 18.04 -12.44 -13.97
CA LYS A 430 17.02 -13.49 -13.99
C LYS A 430 16.89 -14.13 -12.60
N PRO A 431 15.67 -14.29 -12.08
CA PRO A 431 15.47 -14.85 -10.76
C PRO A 431 15.54 -16.38 -10.76
N GLU A 432 15.75 -16.93 -9.56
CA GLU A 432 15.60 -18.35 -9.28
C GLU A 432 14.39 -18.55 -8.35
N LEU A 433 13.42 -19.38 -8.76
CA LEU A 433 12.27 -19.72 -7.91
C LEU A 433 12.64 -20.64 -6.73
N TRP A 434 13.64 -21.48 -6.93
CA TRP A 434 14.09 -22.46 -5.96
C TRP A 434 15.43 -22.04 -5.38
N THR A 435 15.61 -22.22 -4.08
CA THR A 435 16.87 -22.01 -3.38
C THR A 435 17.21 -23.25 -2.56
N GLU A 436 18.48 -23.44 -2.26
CA GLU A 436 18.91 -24.45 -1.30
C GLU A 436 19.02 -23.83 0.09
N VAL A 437 18.44 -24.49 1.08
CA VAL A 437 18.59 -24.18 2.51
C VAL A 437 18.90 -25.51 3.20
N GLU A 438 20.07 -25.59 3.84
CA GLU A 438 20.52 -26.81 4.54
C GLU A 438 20.48 -28.08 3.66
N GLY A 439 20.86 -27.94 2.39
CA GLY A 439 20.85 -29.06 1.41
C GLY A 439 19.46 -29.50 0.96
N LYS A 440 18.38 -28.83 1.37
CA LYS A 440 17.02 -29.05 0.88
C LYS A 440 16.64 -27.96 -0.12
N ARG A 441 16.01 -28.38 -1.22
CA ARG A 441 15.48 -27.48 -2.23
C ARG A 441 14.15 -26.88 -1.75
N VAL A 442 14.13 -25.59 -1.47
CA VAL A 442 12.98 -24.83 -0.95
C VAL A 442 12.52 -23.81 -1.98
N LYS A 443 11.21 -23.62 -2.09
CA LYS A 443 10.59 -22.63 -2.98
C LYS A 443 10.58 -21.25 -2.32
N ARG A 444 11.06 -20.21 -3.00
CA ARG A 444 11.22 -18.83 -2.47
C ARG A 444 9.93 -18.00 -2.36
N GLY A 445 8.75 -18.57 -2.62
CA GLY A 445 7.50 -17.82 -2.57
C GLY A 445 6.26 -18.67 -2.82
N LEU A 446 5.10 -18.11 -2.47
CA LEU A 446 3.80 -18.72 -2.76
C LEU A 446 3.28 -18.22 -4.11
N ARG A 447 2.66 -19.12 -4.87
CA ARG A 447 1.88 -18.70 -6.04
C ARG A 447 0.78 -17.75 -5.58
N TYR A 448 0.51 -16.72 -6.38
CA TYR A 448 -0.48 -15.71 -6.04
C TYR A 448 -1.87 -16.31 -5.72
N GLU A 449 -2.29 -17.34 -6.46
CA GLU A 449 -3.57 -18.01 -6.20
C GLU A 449 -3.60 -18.67 -4.81
N THR A 450 -2.48 -19.23 -4.34
CA THR A 450 -2.36 -19.79 -3.00
C THR A 450 -2.21 -18.70 -1.94
N PHE A 451 -1.43 -17.66 -2.23
CA PHE A 451 -1.26 -16.50 -1.35
C PHE A 451 -2.60 -15.85 -1.04
N LEU A 452 -3.50 -15.75 -2.03
CA LEU A 452 -4.86 -15.23 -1.86
C LEU A 452 -5.72 -15.99 -0.85
N LEU A 453 -5.42 -17.26 -0.59
CA LEU A 453 -6.17 -18.09 0.36
C LEU A 453 -5.70 -17.93 1.81
N LEU A 454 -4.60 -17.22 2.05
CA LEU A 454 -4.13 -16.91 3.39
C LEU A 454 -5.14 -16.01 4.13
N SER A 455 -5.17 -16.12 5.46
CA SER A 455 -5.88 -15.16 6.29
C SER A 455 -5.26 -13.76 6.19
N SER A 456 -6.05 -12.73 6.50
CA SER A 456 -5.54 -11.36 6.58
C SER A 456 -4.26 -11.27 7.43
N LYS A 457 -4.24 -11.94 8.59
CA LYS A 457 -3.12 -11.91 9.54
C LYS A 457 -1.85 -12.49 8.91
N GLU A 458 -1.96 -13.62 8.22
CA GLU A 458 -0.82 -14.26 7.54
C GLU A 458 -0.28 -13.38 6.41
N MET A 459 -1.17 -12.70 5.65
CA MET A 459 -0.77 -11.79 4.58
C MET A 459 -0.07 -10.53 5.07
N LEU A 460 -0.26 -10.09 6.32
CA LEU A 460 0.33 -8.83 6.80
C LEU A 460 1.87 -8.91 6.85
N GLU A 461 2.43 -10.06 7.21
CA GLU A 461 3.88 -10.25 7.37
C GLU A 461 4.38 -11.53 6.67
N PHE A 462 3.76 -11.88 5.54
CA PHE A 462 4.10 -13.10 4.82
C PHE A 462 5.54 -13.05 4.26
N GLY A 463 6.28 -14.15 4.42
CA GLY A 463 7.63 -14.32 3.86
C GLY A 463 8.68 -13.38 4.46
N GLN A 464 8.35 -12.61 5.50
CA GLN A 464 9.36 -11.98 6.33
C GLN A 464 10.00 -13.11 7.14
N THR A 465 11.32 -13.30 7.00
CA THR A 465 12.06 -13.92 8.10
C THR A 465 11.75 -13.07 9.33
N PRO A 466 11.21 -13.64 10.41
CA PRO A 466 11.12 -12.88 11.65
C PRO A 466 12.50 -12.23 11.85
N GLU A 467 12.57 -10.91 11.98
CA GLU A 467 13.74 -10.29 12.63
C GLU A 467 13.94 -11.15 13.84
N MET A 468 15.03 -11.95 13.88
CA MET A 468 15.27 -13.00 14.87
C MET A 468 14.50 -12.63 16.10
N CYS A 469 13.35 -13.28 16.31
CA CYS A 469 12.58 -13.00 17.50
C CYS A 469 13.55 -13.37 18.61
N VAL A 470 14.17 -12.35 19.24
CA VAL A 470 15.02 -12.47 20.44
C VAL A 470 14.09 -12.77 21.60
N CYS A 471 13.27 -13.79 21.40
CA CYS A 471 12.30 -14.35 22.31
C CYS A 471 12.87 -15.62 22.90
N TYR A 472 13.82 -16.24 22.18
CA TYR A 472 14.72 -17.28 22.68
C TYR A 472 15.93 -16.58 23.27
N GLY A 473 15.72 -16.03 24.46
CA GLY A 473 16.71 -15.24 25.17
C GLY A 473 17.83 -16.13 25.67
N THR A 474 19.04 -15.58 25.62
CA THR A 474 20.30 -15.99 26.26
C THR A 474 20.23 -16.45 27.73
N TYR A 475 19.05 -16.44 28.37
CA TYR A 475 18.80 -16.68 29.79
C TYR A 475 18.28 -18.09 30.15
N TYR A 476 17.62 -18.79 29.22
CA TYR A 476 16.99 -20.11 29.49
C TYR A 476 17.56 -21.27 28.66
N GLY A 477 18.54 -21.00 27.78
CA GLY A 477 19.30 -22.05 27.08
C GLY A 477 18.49 -22.92 26.11
N VAL A 478 17.36 -22.44 25.58
CA VAL A 478 16.52 -23.16 24.61
C VAL A 478 16.50 -22.37 23.30
N ASP A 479 16.90 -23.00 22.20
CA ASP A 479 16.76 -22.42 20.86
C ASP A 479 15.46 -22.85 20.17
N ARG A 480 15.21 -22.26 19.00
CA ARG A 480 13.98 -22.53 18.23
C ARG A 480 13.93 -23.96 17.69
N GLU A 481 15.07 -24.57 17.37
CA GLU A 481 15.13 -25.92 16.81
C GLU A 481 14.56 -26.92 17.81
N HIS A 482 15.02 -26.85 19.06
CA HIS A 482 14.55 -27.72 20.13
C HIS A 482 13.07 -27.52 20.48
N LEU A 483 12.54 -26.30 20.36
CA LEU A 483 11.10 -26.04 20.52
C LEU A 483 10.27 -26.65 19.40
N VAL A 484 10.76 -26.58 18.16
CA VAL A 484 10.10 -27.21 17.01
C VAL A 484 10.10 -28.72 17.15
N ASP A 485 11.22 -29.32 17.55
CA ASP A 485 11.31 -30.76 17.77
C ASP A 485 10.39 -31.25 18.89
N ALA A 486 10.30 -30.47 19.97
CA ALA A 486 9.37 -30.76 21.06
C ALA A 486 7.91 -30.75 20.59
N VAL A 487 7.54 -29.78 19.75
CA VAL A 487 6.18 -29.65 19.20
C VAL A 487 5.87 -30.76 18.20
N ASN A 488 6.81 -31.08 17.32
CA ASN A 488 6.63 -32.17 16.35
C ASN A 488 6.44 -33.51 17.08
N GLY A 489 7.28 -33.80 18.08
CA GLY A 489 7.14 -34.99 18.92
C GLY A 489 5.83 -35.02 19.71
N ALA A 490 5.42 -33.88 20.26
CA ALA A 490 4.14 -33.76 20.96
C ALA A 490 2.95 -33.97 20.04
N CYS A 491 2.97 -33.41 18.82
CA CYS A 491 1.90 -33.55 17.84
C CYS A 491 1.78 -34.97 17.31
N ALA A 492 2.90 -35.63 17.02
CA ALA A 492 2.92 -37.06 16.70
C ALA A 492 2.28 -37.89 17.83
N TYR A 493 2.61 -37.59 19.09
CA TYR A 493 2.03 -38.26 20.25
C TYR A 493 0.54 -37.96 20.45
N PHE A 494 0.13 -36.70 20.44
CA PHE A 494 -1.26 -36.28 20.66
C PHE A 494 -2.20 -36.71 19.54
N SER A 495 -1.70 -36.84 18.31
CA SER A 495 -2.48 -37.39 17.20
C SER A 495 -2.97 -38.82 17.45
N THR A 496 -2.41 -39.53 18.43
CA THR A 496 -2.85 -40.89 18.82
C THR A 496 -3.91 -40.90 19.92
N ILE A 497 -4.26 -39.74 20.48
CA ILE A 497 -5.14 -39.59 21.64
C ILE A 497 -6.47 -38.96 21.22
N ASN A 498 -7.56 -39.49 21.77
CA ASN A 498 -8.88 -38.87 21.70
C ASN A 498 -9.10 -38.02 22.95
N PHE A 499 -9.36 -36.72 22.78
CA PHE A 499 -9.59 -35.77 23.88
C PHE A 499 -11.07 -35.53 24.09
N GLY A 500 -11.53 -35.53 25.34
CA GLY A 500 -12.96 -35.35 25.62
C GLY A 500 -13.29 -35.45 27.11
N VAL A 501 -14.59 -35.54 27.39
CA VAL A 501 -15.10 -35.64 28.76
C VAL A 501 -14.62 -36.93 29.44
N GLN A 502 -14.17 -36.82 30.68
CA GLN A 502 -13.67 -37.96 31.46
C GLN A 502 -14.83 -38.93 31.76
N GLY A 503 -14.63 -40.23 31.48
CA GLY A 503 -15.61 -41.27 31.78
C GLY A 503 -16.62 -41.59 30.66
N SER A 504 -16.49 -41.01 29.47
CA SER A 504 -17.39 -41.25 28.31
C SER A 504 -17.25 -42.62 27.63
N GLY A 505 -16.41 -43.53 28.14
CA GLY A 505 -16.13 -44.85 27.56
C GLY A 505 -15.16 -44.78 26.37
N GLY A 506 -14.23 -45.74 26.28
CA GLY A 506 -13.10 -45.73 25.34
C GLY A 506 -11.85 -45.04 25.88
N ASN A 507 -10.70 -45.19 25.20
CA ASN A 507 -9.40 -44.55 25.55
C ASN A 507 -9.44 -43.03 25.30
N ILE A 508 -10.28 -42.30 26.04
CA ILE A 508 -10.45 -40.84 25.96
C ILE A 508 -9.70 -40.19 27.13
N LYS A 509 -8.88 -39.17 26.85
CA LYS A 509 -8.14 -38.41 27.86
C LYS A 509 -8.67 -36.99 27.99
N HIS A 510 -8.72 -36.47 29.22
CA HIS A 510 -9.03 -35.06 29.47
C HIS A 510 -7.81 -34.16 29.25
N TRP A 511 -6.61 -34.69 29.44
CA TRP A 511 -5.36 -33.99 29.20
C TRP A 511 -4.25 -34.96 28.80
N ALA A 512 -3.21 -34.45 28.16
CA ALA A 512 -1.98 -35.17 27.86
C ALA A 512 -0.79 -34.21 27.90
N GLN A 513 0.39 -34.77 28.21
CA GLN A 513 1.66 -34.04 28.21
C GLN A 513 2.71 -34.86 27.47
N TYR A 514 3.57 -34.18 26.73
CA TYR A 514 4.78 -34.68 26.11
C TYR A 514 5.96 -33.84 26.58
N THR A 515 7.06 -34.47 26.98
CA THR A 515 8.29 -33.77 27.38
C THR A 515 9.42 -34.16 26.46
N HIS A 516 9.95 -33.19 25.74
CA HIS A 516 11.15 -33.33 24.92
C HIS A 516 12.38 -33.03 25.76
N HIS A 517 13.44 -33.82 25.58
CA HIS A 517 14.72 -33.65 26.25
C HIS A 517 15.80 -33.46 25.19
N TYR A 518 16.73 -32.55 25.44
CA TYR A 518 17.83 -32.25 24.53
C TYR A 518 19.11 -31.92 25.30
N ASP A 519 20.26 -32.13 24.65
CA ASP A 519 21.57 -31.85 25.23
C ASP A 519 21.88 -30.35 25.13
N ILE A 520 22.32 -29.76 26.24
CA ILE A 520 22.68 -28.33 26.28
C ILE A 520 24.13 -28.17 25.83
N VAL A 521 24.37 -27.28 24.86
CA VAL A 521 25.73 -26.94 24.41
C VAL A 521 26.24 -25.69 25.17
N PRO A 522 27.43 -25.73 25.81
CA PRO A 522 28.02 -24.56 26.48
C PRO A 522 28.15 -23.33 25.53
N PRO A 523 28.04 -22.08 26.02
CA PRO A 523 28.32 -21.61 27.39
C PRO A 523 27.08 -21.38 28.29
N PHE A 524 25.89 -21.80 27.86
CA PHE A 524 24.62 -21.39 28.45
C PHE A 524 24.18 -22.16 29.71
N ILE A 525 25.12 -22.48 30.62
CA ILE A 525 24.79 -23.07 31.92
C ILE A 525 24.56 -21.94 32.93
N MET A 526 23.30 -21.56 33.17
CA MET A 526 22.98 -20.54 34.17
C MET A 526 22.51 -21.19 35.48
N LYS A 527 23.49 -21.45 36.36
CA LYS A 527 23.36 -21.80 37.80
C LYS A 527 23.01 -23.27 38.15
N PRO A 528 23.34 -23.74 39.38
CA PRO A 528 23.47 -25.15 39.71
C PRO A 528 22.13 -25.76 40.14
N GLN A 529 21.13 -25.79 39.26
CA GLN A 529 19.87 -26.48 39.52
C GLN A 529 19.55 -27.62 38.56
N GLY A 530 20.32 -27.84 37.48
CA GLY A 530 20.28 -29.10 36.73
C GLY A 530 18.96 -29.40 36.02
N GLU A 531 18.19 -28.37 35.66
CA GLU A 531 16.84 -28.49 35.07
C GLU A 531 16.71 -27.86 33.67
N GLU A 532 17.83 -27.50 33.05
CA GLU A 532 17.91 -27.05 31.65
C GLU A 532 17.84 -28.27 30.69
N GLY A 533 17.41 -28.08 29.45
CA GLY A 533 17.37 -29.15 28.42
C GLY A 533 16.02 -29.88 28.30
N GLN A 534 14.92 -29.25 28.74
CA GLN A 534 13.58 -29.85 28.64
C GLN A 534 12.54 -28.86 28.10
N VAL A 535 11.64 -29.36 27.25
CA VAL A 535 10.45 -28.63 26.80
C VAL A 535 9.22 -29.50 27.06
N SER A 536 8.28 -28.99 27.84
CA SER A 536 6.98 -29.63 28.08
C SER A 536 5.92 -29.06 27.16
N VAL A 537 5.15 -29.93 26.52
CA VAL A 537 4.03 -29.58 25.67
C VAL A 537 2.80 -30.27 26.25
N GLN A 538 1.72 -29.54 26.48
CA GLN A 538 0.49 -30.04 27.09
C GLN A 538 -0.72 -29.71 26.23
N LEU A 539 -1.71 -30.60 26.25
CA LEU A 539 -3.01 -30.41 25.62
C LEU A 539 -4.11 -30.83 26.60
N GLU A 540 -5.09 -29.95 26.80
CA GLU A 540 -6.19 -30.13 27.75
C GLU A 540 -7.54 -29.84 27.11
N TRP A 541 -8.54 -30.65 27.46
CA TRP A 541 -9.93 -30.42 27.15
C TRP A 541 -10.56 -29.40 28.10
N MET A 542 -11.09 -28.30 27.57
CA MET A 542 -11.72 -27.25 28.37
C MET A 542 -13.25 -27.26 28.35
N GLY A 543 -13.87 -28.01 27.42
CA GLY A 543 -15.33 -28.12 27.36
C GLY A 543 -16.07 -26.81 27.08
N GLY A 544 -15.56 -25.92 26.22
CA GLY A 544 -16.25 -24.67 25.85
C GLY A 544 -15.82 -23.47 26.70
N ARG A 545 -16.04 -22.24 26.17
CA ARG A 545 -15.61 -20.97 26.80
C ARG A 545 -16.21 -20.69 28.20
N ASP A 546 -17.23 -21.45 28.61
CA ASP A 546 -17.94 -21.30 29.90
C ASP A 546 -17.97 -22.59 30.76
N GLY A 547 -17.12 -23.59 30.45
CA GLY A 547 -17.06 -24.85 31.19
C GLY A 547 -18.29 -25.76 31.03
N ASN A 548 -19.07 -25.58 29.95
CA ASN A 548 -20.20 -26.45 29.61
C ASN A 548 -19.71 -27.65 28.76
N PRO A 549 -19.50 -28.84 29.35
CA PRO A 549 -18.90 -29.98 28.65
C PRO A 549 -19.69 -30.47 27.41
N ASN A 550 -20.93 -30.02 27.23
CA ASN A 550 -21.77 -30.34 26.08
C ASN A 550 -21.62 -29.38 24.89
N ALA A 551 -20.83 -28.31 25.01
CA ALA A 551 -20.63 -27.32 23.95
C ALA A 551 -19.67 -27.80 22.85
N CYS A 552 -18.88 -28.85 23.13
CA CYS A 552 -17.87 -29.37 22.22
C CYS A 552 -18.27 -30.74 21.67
N PRO A 553 -18.15 -30.98 20.35
CA PRO A 553 -18.62 -32.20 19.72
C PRO A 553 -17.70 -33.39 20.03
N GLY A 554 -18.11 -34.28 20.94
CA GLY A 554 -17.56 -35.63 21.12
C GLY A 554 -16.05 -35.72 21.38
N PRO A 555 -15.45 -36.93 21.33
CA PRO A 555 -14.00 -37.04 21.43
C PRO A 555 -13.32 -36.35 20.23
N LEU A 556 -12.57 -35.30 20.48
CA LEU A 556 -11.77 -34.60 19.49
C LEU A 556 -10.42 -35.29 19.32
N ARG A 557 -10.06 -35.52 18.06
CA ARG A 557 -8.71 -35.91 17.67
C ARG A 557 -8.09 -34.75 16.93
N VAL A 558 -6.88 -34.36 17.30
CA VAL A 558 -6.15 -33.28 16.64
C VAL A 558 -5.23 -33.91 15.59
N PRO A 559 -5.42 -33.63 14.29
CA PRO A 559 -4.49 -34.03 13.24
C PRO A 559 -3.09 -33.47 13.52
N GLU A 560 -2.04 -34.23 13.16
CA GLU A 560 -0.65 -33.87 13.41
C GLU A 560 -0.26 -32.55 12.73
N ASP A 561 -0.66 -32.35 11.47
CA ASP A 561 -0.45 -31.15 10.68
C ASP A 561 -1.14 -29.91 11.29
N LEU A 562 -2.38 -30.08 11.75
CA LEU A 562 -3.12 -29.02 12.44
C LEU A 562 -2.50 -28.70 13.80
N CYS A 563 -2.05 -29.71 14.53
CA CYS A 563 -1.35 -29.54 15.80
C CYS A 563 -0.06 -28.74 15.62
N GLU A 564 0.77 -29.08 14.64
CA GLU A 564 2.03 -28.36 14.39
C GLU A 564 1.78 -26.88 14.10
N LEU A 565 0.80 -26.57 13.27
CA LEU A 565 0.43 -25.19 12.92
C LEU A 565 -0.02 -24.40 14.16
N ILE A 566 -0.87 -25.01 14.98
CA ILE A 566 -1.46 -24.38 16.16
C ILE A 566 -0.42 -24.18 17.27
N PHE A 567 0.41 -25.19 17.54
CA PHE A 567 1.37 -25.17 18.64
C PHE A 567 2.58 -24.28 18.34
N ARG A 568 2.90 -24.02 17.06
CA ARG A 568 3.95 -23.08 16.67
C ARG A 568 3.59 -21.62 16.92
N THR A 569 2.30 -21.29 16.84
CA THR A 569 1.79 -19.91 16.94
C THR A 569 2.14 -19.20 18.27
N PRO A 570 1.99 -19.81 19.47
CA PRO A 570 2.31 -19.15 20.74
C PRO A 570 3.78 -18.72 20.92
N PHE A 571 4.73 -19.51 20.44
CA PHE A 571 6.17 -19.19 20.57
C PHE A 571 6.71 -18.40 19.38
N ASP A 572 6.24 -18.63 18.16
CA ASP A 572 6.60 -17.81 17.00
C ASP A 572 6.11 -16.34 17.14
N MET A 573 5.09 -16.10 17.99
CA MET A 573 4.58 -14.75 18.32
C MET A 573 5.11 -14.16 19.64
N CYS A 574 6.08 -14.80 20.31
CA CYS A 574 6.70 -14.27 21.53
C CYS A 574 5.74 -13.85 22.65
N ASN A 575 4.71 -14.65 22.87
CA ASN A 575 3.63 -14.29 23.78
C ASN A 575 4.01 -14.54 25.25
N THR A 576 4.77 -13.65 25.89
CA THR A 576 5.35 -13.82 27.25
C THR A 576 4.50 -13.26 28.40
N ASN A 577 3.29 -12.76 28.15
CA ASN A 577 2.45 -12.07 29.15
C ASN A 577 1.74 -13.02 30.17
N GLY A 578 2.40 -14.09 30.63
CA GLY A 578 1.86 -15.09 31.56
C GLY A 578 2.39 -14.98 32.99
N GLU A 579 1.69 -15.62 33.94
CA GLU A 579 2.15 -15.80 35.33
C GLU A 579 3.53 -16.50 35.31
N ASN A 580 4.53 -15.86 35.89
CA ASN A 580 5.92 -16.33 36.09
C ASN A 580 6.98 -15.95 35.03
N GLY A 581 6.66 -15.13 34.02
CA GLY A 581 7.69 -14.53 33.15
C GLY A 581 8.49 -15.52 32.28
N LYS A 582 8.06 -16.78 32.20
CA LYS A 582 8.68 -17.82 31.35
C LYS A 582 8.30 -17.64 29.88
N GLN A 583 9.17 -18.13 29.00
CA GLN A 583 9.00 -18.13 27.55
C GLN A 583 8.10 -19.28 27.07
N GLY A 584 6.93 -19.42 27.69
CA GLY A 584 5.93 -20.44 27.39
C GLY A 584 4.54 -19.95 27.78
N ARG A 585 3.56 -20.05 26.87
CA ARG A 585 2.17 -19.68 27.14
C ARG A 585 1.24 -20.79 26.70
N TYR A 586 0.01 -20.70 27.19
CA TYR A 586 -1.11 -21.42 26.62
C TYR A 586 -1.78 -20.62 25.50
N SER A 587 -2.37 -21.32 24.54
CA SER A 587 -3.37 -20.76 23.65
C SER A 587 -4.60 -21.67 23.65
N ASN A 588 -5.75 -21.05 23.42
CA ASN A 588 -7.04 -21.66 23.60
C ASN A 588 -7.79 -21.60 22.29
N ASP A 589 -8.40 -22.71 21.91
CA ASP A 589 -9.57 -22.70 21.03
C ASP A 589 -10.84 -22.89 21.87
N PHE A 590 -11.99 -23.04 21.21
CA PHE A 590 -13.27 -23.23 21.84
C PHE A 590 -13.31 -24.47 22.76
N CYS A 591 -12.58 -25.55 22.42
CA CYS A 591 -12.64 -26.82 23.15
C CYS A 591 -11.34 -27.26 23.82
N LEU A 592 -10.21 -26.75 23.38
CA LEU A 592 -8.89 -27.24 23.79
C LEU A 592 -8.01 -26.08 24.24
N ARG A 593 -7.18 -26.35 25.25
CA ARG A 593 -6.06 -25.50 25.67
C ARG A 593 -4.77 -26.25 25.42
N TRP A 594 -3.84 -25.60 24.73
CA TRP A 594 -2.50 -26.11 24.52
C TRP A 594 -1.49 -25.22 25.19
N THR A 595 -0.46 -25.82 25.78
CA THR A 595 0.61 -25.13 26.51
C THR A 595 1.96 -25.65 26.01
N VAL A 596 2.91 -24.74 25.77
CA VAL A 596 4.33 -25.08 25.57
C VAL A 596 5.13 -24.36 26.65
N ASP A 597 5.88 -25.11 27.44
CA ASP A 597 6.63 -24.65 28.60
C ASP A 597 8.09 -25.14 28.54
N PRO A 598 9.04 -24.25 28.17
CA PRO A 598 10.47 -24.55 28.26
C PRO A 598 10.93 -24.52 29.72
N ASN A 599 11.72 -25.51 30.12
CA ASN A 599 12.20 -25.72 31.49
C ASN A 599 11.02 -25.77 32.50
N PRO A 600 10.11 -26.76 32.35
CA PRO A 600 8.84 -26.82 33.09
C PRO A 600 9.01 -26.89 34.62
N ASN A 601 10.14 -27.41 35.11
CA ASN A 601 10.41 -27.59 36.53
C ASN A 601 10.95 -26.32 37.23
N HIS A 602 11.41 -25.33 36.44
CA HIS A 602 12.04 -24.12 36.98
C HIS A 602 10.99 -23.15 37.55
N ASN A 603 10.88 -22.92 38.86
CA ASN A 603 9.94 -21.94 39.42
C ASN A 603 10.69 -20.78 40.09
N GLU A 604 10.72 -19.58 39.49
CA GLU A 604 11.07 -18.36 40.22
C GLU A 604 9.82 -17.49 40.47
N PRO A 605 9.35 -17.38 41.72
CA PRO A 605 8.38 -16.35 42.08
C PRO A 605 9.12 -15.02 42.28
N GLY A 606 9.15 -14.16 41.25
CA GLY A 606 9.56 -12.75 41.45
C GLY A 606 10.43 -12.08 40.39
N LEU A 607 10.53 -12.59 39.16
CA LEU A 607 11.25 -11.90 38.09
C LEU A 607 10.50 -10.63 37.64
N VAL A 608 10.81 -9.51 38.29
CA VAL A 608 10.48 -8.16 37.84
C VAL A 608 11.35 -7.85 36.62
N LEU A 609 10.73 -7.59 35.48
CA LEU A 609 11.40 -7.03 34.30
C LEU A 609 11.96 -5.65 34.67
N GLN A 610 13.22 -5.58 35.06
CA GLN A 610 13.93 -4.30 35.11
C GLN A 610 14.23 -3.89 33.67
N GLY A 611 13.74 -2.69 33.33
CA GLY A 611 13.63 -2.19 31.98
C GLY A 611 14.95 -2.09 31.22
N GLN A 612 14.77 -1.99 29.91
CA GLN A 612 15.73 -1.45 28.96
C GLN A 612 16.57 -0.35 29.61
N ALA A 613 17.89 -0.52 29.53
CA ALA A 613 18.83 0.55 29.75
C ALA A 613 18.37 1.78 28.96
N ALA A 614 18.16 2.89 29.67
CA ALA A 614 18.35 4.19 29.07
C ALA A 614 19.82 4.25 28.67
N GLU A 615 20.09 4.34 27.38
CA GLU A 615 21.37 4.84 26.89
C GLU A 615 21.44 6.34 27.20
N ASP A 616 22.56 6.75 27.80
CA ASP A 616 23.02 8.14 27.89
C ASP A 616 23.37 8.71 26.50
#